data_AF-A0A530BCZ1-F1
#
_entry.id   AF-A0A530BCZ1-F1
#
_cell.length_a   1.000
_cell.length_b   1.000
_cell.length_c   1.000
_cell.angle_alpha   90.00
_cell.angle_beta   90.00
_cell.angle_gamma   90.00
#
_symmetry.space_group_name_H-M   'P 1'
#
loop_
_entity.id
_entity.type
_entity.pdbx_description
1 polymer ?
#
loop_
_entity_poly.entity_id
_entity_poly.type
_entity_poly.pdbx_seq_one_letter_code
_entity_poly.pdbx_strand_id
1 'polypeptide(L)'
;QLPTEAELCAEYDVSRTVVREAVARLRSEGMVVPQQGRGMFVSETPAPRNFSIPDEALRTLPETIALLELRLSVEVESAGLCAERRTDKEARDIRAMMDE
;
A
#
# COMPACT_ATOMS: atom_id res chain seq x y z
N GLN A 1 -5.99 -20.15 -8.44
CA GLN A 1 -6.89 -20.36 -7.30
C GLN A 1 -6.03 -20.77 -6.12
N LEU A 2 -6.23 -20.18 -4.94
CA LEU A 2 -5.55 -20.61 -3.72
C LEU A 2 -6.06 -22.00 -3.29
N PRO A 3 -5.20 -22.85 -2.70
CA PRO A 3 -5.64 -24.05 -2.02
C PRO A 3 -6.63 -23.71 -0.89
N THR A 4 -7.43 -24.70 -0.50
CA THR A 4 -8.34 -24.60 0.64
C THR A 4 -7.56 -24.47 1.95
N GLU A 5 -8.20 -23.93 3.00
CA GLU A 5 -7.54 -23.79 4.30
C GLU A 5 -7.04 -25.13 4.86
N ALA A 6 -7.74 -26.23 4.57
CA ALA A 6 -7.33 -27.57 5.00
C ALA A 6 -6.07 -28.06 4.28
N GLU A 7 -5.97 -27.80 2.97
CA GLU A 7 -4.77 -28.11 2.19
C GLU A 7 -3.57 -27.27 2.67
N LEU A 8 -3.78 -25.98 2.95
CA LEU A 8 -2.74 -25.11 3.51
C LEU A 8 -2.31 -25.56 4.91
N CYS A 9 -3.23 -26.02 5.77
CA CYS A 9 -2.86 -26.57 7.07
C CYS A 9 -1.94 -27.79 6.94
N ALA A 10 -2.24 -28.68 5.99
CA ALA A 10 -1.47 -29.88 5.75
C ALA A 10 -0.11 -29.59 5.10
N GLU A 11 -0.07 -28.65 4.15
CA GLU A 11 1.16 -28.27 3.44
C GLU A 11 2.16 -27.54 4.35
N TYR A 12 1.68 -26.63 5.18
CA TYR A 12 2.53 -25.79 6.05
C TYR A 12 2.65 -26.30 7.49
N ASP A 13 2.02 -27.43 7.83
CA ASP A 13 1.99 -28.04 9.18
C ASP A 13 1.62 -27.04 10.30
N VAL A 14 0.53 -26.30 10.07
CA VAL A 14 0.03 -25.27 11.00
C VAL A 14 -1.46 -25.46 11.30
N SER A 15 -1.92 -24.83 12.38
CA SER A 15 -3.33 -24.88 12.77
C SER A 15 -4.22 -24.07 11.81
N ARG A 16 -5.51 -24.44 11.75
CA ARG A 16 -6.53 -23.70 10.99
C ARG A 16 -6.62 -22.23 11.38
N THR A 17 -6.40 -21.90 12.66
CA THR A 17 -6.41 -20.51 13.12
C THR A 17 -5.29 -19.70 12.47
N VAL A 18 -4.08 -20.26 12.38
CA VAL A 18 -2.93 -19.59 11.74
C VAL A 18 -3.20 -19.35 10.25
N VAL A 19 -3.72 -20.37 9.55
CA VAL A 19 -4.07 -20.24 8.13
C VAL A 19 -5.16 -19.19 7.92
N ARG A 20 -6.21 -19.16 8.76
CA ARG A 20 -7.27 -18.16 8.68
C ARG A 20 -6.76 -16.74 8.87
N GLU A 21 -5.90 -16.51 9.86
CA GLU A 21 -5.29 -15.19 10.10
C GLU A 21 -4.39 -14.77 8.93
N ALA A 22 -3.58 -15.69 8.39
CA ALA A 22 -2.74 -15.42 7.24
C ALA A 22 -3.56 -15.05 5.99
N VAL A 23 -4.61 -15.81 5.69
CA VAL A 23 -5.51 -15.53 4.55
C VAL A 23 -6.29 -14.24 4.77
N ALA A 24 -6.75 -13.97 5.98
CA ALA A 24 -7.44 -12.71 6.32
C ALA A 24 -6.51 -11.50 6.10
N ARG A 25 -5.25 -11.60 6.51
CA ARG A 25 -4.23 -10.56 6.30
C ARG A 25 -3.91 -10.35 4.82
N LEU A 26 -3.69 -11.42 4.06
CA LEU A 26 -3.49 -11.35 2.61
C LEU A 26 -4.68 -10.69 1.90
N ARG A 27 -5.90 -10.95 2.38
CA ARG A 27 -7.12 -10.31 1.87
C ARG A 27 -7.17 -8.83 2.24
N SER A 28 -6.84 -8.44 3.48
CA SER A 28 -6.82 -7.03 3.88
C SER A 28 -5.75 -6.23 3.15
N GLU A 29 -4.62 -6.87 2.83
CA GLU A 29 -3.54 -6.29 2.01
C GLU A 29 -3.85 -6.33 0.50
N GLY A 30 -5.04 -6.78 0.09
CA GLY A 30 -5.46 -6.81 -1.31
C GLY A 30 -4.66 -7.77 -2.20
N MET A 31 -3.91 -8.72 -1.60
CA MET A 31 -3.12 -9.71 -2.34
C MET A 31 -3.98 -10.86 -2.86
N VAL A 32 -5.12 -11.13 -2.21
CA VAL A 32 -6.08 -12.14 -2.64
C VAL A 32 -7.51 -11.60 -2.67
N VAL A 33 -8.28 -12.01 -3.67
CA VAL A 33 -9.66 -11.56 -3.94
C VAL A 33 -10.63 -12.74 -4.05
N PRO A 34 -11.83 -12.65 -3.43
CA PRO A 34 -12.81 -13.73 -3.49
C PRO A 34 -13.54 -13.67 -4.82
N GLN A 35 -13.63 -14.80 -5.52
CA GLN A 35 -14.46 -14.96 -6.69
C GLN A 35 -15.68 -15.82 -6.31
N GLN A 36 -16.88 -15.23 -6.40
CA GLN A 36 -18.12 -15.87 -5.98
C GLN A 36 -18.28 -17.25 -6.64
N GLY A 37 -18.45 -18.29 -5.80
CA GLY A 37 -18.59 -19.69 -6.25
C GLY A 37 -17.32 -20.35 -6.79
N ARG A 38 -16.18 -19.64 -6.84
CA ARG A 38 -14.91 -20.14 -7.41
C ARG A 38 -13.76 -20.20 -6.40
N GLY A 39 -13.91 -19.55 -5.24
CA GLY A 39 -12.91 -19.55 -4.17
C GLY A 39 -12.04 -18.29 -4.15
N MET A 40 -10.85 -18.40 -3.58
CA MET A 40 -9.91 -17.31 -3.35
C MET A 40 -8.84 -17.29 -4.46
N PHE A 41 -8.51 -16.12 -5.01
CA PHE A 41 -7.53 -15.97 -6.10
C PHE A 41 -6.51 -14.88 -5.78
N VAL A 42 -5.30 -14.97 -6.34
CA VAL A 42 -4.30 -13.91 -6.25
C VAL A 42 -4.80 -12.71 -7.06
N SER A 43 -4.65 -11.50 -6.52
CA SER A 43 -5.04 -10.26 -7.20
C SER A 43 -4.12 -9.99 -8.39
N GLU A 44 -4.68 -9.65 -9.55
CA GLU A 44 -3.93 -9.22 -10.74
C GLU A 44 -3.31 -7.83 -10.57
N THR A 45 -3.91 -7.02 -9.69
CA THR A 45 -3.40 -5.71 -9.27
C THR A 45 -3.33 -5.73 -7.74
N PRO A 46 -2.21 -6.20 -7.15
CA PRO A 46 -2.05 -6.16 -5.69
C PRO A 46 -2.25 -4.72 -5.23
N ALA A 47 -2.99 -4.51 -4.13
CA ALA A 47 -3.09 -3.18 -3.56
C ALA A 47 -1.67 -2.65 -3.32
N PRO A 48 -1.37 -1.40 -3.72
CA PRO A 48 -0.04 -0.84 -3.52
C PRO A 48 0.33 -1.00 -2.04
N ARG A 49 1.51 -1.54 -1.74
CA ARG A 49 2.12 -1.47 -0.39
C ARG A 49 2.57 -0.05 -0.09
N ASN A 50 1.68 0.91 -0.33
CA ASN A 50 1.96 2.31 -0.07
C ASN A 50 1.84 2.53 1.42
N PHE A 51 2.78 3.30 1.95
CA PHE A 51 2.55 3.98 3.21
C PHE A 51 1.26 4.79 3.07
N SER A 52 0.27 4.49 3.92
CA SER A 52 -1.01 5.18 3.95
C SER A 52 -1.27 5.68 5.35
N ILE A 53 -1.70 6.93 5.45
CA ILE A 53 -2.23 7.51 6.67
C ILE A 53 -3.74 7.27 6.61
N PRO A 54 -4.34 6.46 7.50
CA PRO A 54 -5.78 6.26 7.50
C PRO A 54 -6.51 7.57 7.81
N ASP A 55 -7.66 7.81 7.19
CA ASP A 55 -8.46 9.03 7.39
C ASP A 55 -8.81 9.25 8.86
N GLU A 56 -8.96 8.18 9.64
CA GLU A 56 -9.20 8.25 11.08
C GLU A 56 -8.06 8.88 11.87
N ALA A 57 -6.83 8.86 11.34
CA ALA A 57 -5.65 9.43 11.96
C ALA A 57 -5.47 10.93 11.66
N LEU A 58 -6.43 11.59 11.01
CA LEU A 58 -6.38 13.01 10.61
C LEU A 58 -7.62 13.80 11.04
N ARG A 59 -8.22 13.44 12.19
CA ARG A 59 -9.50 14.01 12.64
C ARG A 59 -9.34 15.33 13.40
N THR A 60 -8.16 15.60 13.92
CA THR A 60 -7.87 16.75 14.76
C THR A 60 -6.71 17.58 14.22
N LEU A 61 -6.68 18.87 14.59
CA LEU A 61 -5.59 19.75 14.18
C LEU A 61 -4.20 19.27 14.64
N PRO A 62 -4.00 18.77 15.88
CA PRO A 62 -2.71 18.21 16.31
C PRO A 62 -2.25 17.01 15.46
N GLU A 63 -3.17 16.12 15.08
CA GLU A 63 -2.87 14.98 14.21
C GLU A 63 -2.44 15.43 12.81
N THR A 64 -3.14 16.42 12.24
CA THR A 64 -2.75 17.02 10.95
C THR A 64 -1.38 17.70 11.02
N ILE A 65 -1.05 18.37 12.13
CA ILE A 65 0.27 18.95 12.34
C ILE A 65 1.34 17.86 12.37
N ALA A 66 1.11 16.76 13.09
CA ALA A 66 2.05 15.64 13.12
C ALA A 66 2.28 15.03 11.72
N LEU A 67 1.26 14.95 10.88
CA LEU A 67 1.42 14.55 9.48
C LEU A 67 2.28 15.54 8.69
N LEU A 68 2.07 16.86 8.85
CA LEU A 68 2.87 17.87 8.18
C LEU A 68 4.34 17.81 8.60
N GLU A 69 4.62 17.56 9.88
CA GLU A 69 5.98 17.34 10.40
C GLU A 69 6.64 16.12 9.74
N LEU A 70 5.91 15.00 9.64
CA LEU A 70 6.38 13.82 8.92
C LEU A 70 6.70 14.15 7.46
N ARG A 71 5.79 14.85 6.76
CA ARG A 71 6.00 15.24 5.36
C ARG A 71 7.23 16.12 5.18
N LEU A 72 7.41 17.12 6.05
CA LEU A 72 8.58 18.01 6.01
C LEU A 72 9.89 17.23 6.11
N SER A 73 9.94 16.16 6.93
CA SER A 73 11.15 15.34 7.09
C SER A 73 11.58 14.58 5.83
N VAL A 74 10.66 14.35 4.88
CA VAL A 74 10.92 13.55 3.67
C VAL A 74 10.87 14.40 2.39
N GLU A 75 9.90 15.31 2.28
CA GLU A 75 9.63 16.04 1.04
C GLU A 75 10.71 17.07 0.71
N VAL A 76 11.30 17.71 1.72
CA VAL A 76 12.34 18.74 1.50
C VAL A 76 13.58 18.13 0.86
N GLU A 77 14.10 17.05 1.45
CA GLU A 77 15.25 16.32 0.91
C GLU A 77 14.94 15.69 -0.45
N SER A 78 13.74 15.13 -0.61
CA SER A 78 13.30 14.56 -1.89
C SER A 78 13.27 15.62 -3.00
N ALA A 79 12.76 16.82 -2.70
CA ALA A 79 12.74 17.94 -3.64
C ALA A 79 14.15 18.42 -3.99
N GLY A 80 15.05 18.49 -3.01
CA GLY A 80 16.47 18.82 -3.23
C GLY A 80 17.14 17.83 -4.17
N LEU A 81 17.02 16.53 -3.89
CA LEU A 81 17.56 15.47 -4.75
C LEU A 81 16.95 15.48 -6.15
N CYS A 82 15.64 15.77 -6.26
CA CYS A 82 14.98 15.92 -7.55
C CYS A 82 15.57 17.09 -8.34
N ALA A 83 15.77 18.24 -7.70
CA ALA A 83 16.37 19.42 -8.33
C ALA A 83 17.80 19.15 -8.83
N GLU A 84 18.59 18.37 -8.10
CA GLU A 84 19.95 17.99 -8.49
C GLU A 84 20.00 16.96 -9.63
N ARG A 85 19.08 15.99 -9.64
CA ARG A 85 19.15 14.81 -10.52
C ARG A 85 18.26 14.90 -11.75
N ARG A 86 17.30 15.82 -11.79
CA ARG A 86 16.33 15.94 -12.88
C ARG A 86 17.01 16.17 -14.24
N THR A 87 16.35 15.65 -15.26
CA THR A 87 16.58 16.00 -16.66
C THR A 87 15.87 17.31 -17.03
N ASP A 88 16.22 17.88 -18.18
CA ASP A 88 15.52 19.04 -18.72
C ASP A 88 14.08 18.73 -19.13
N LYS A 89 13.82 17.47 -19.53
CA LYS A 89 12.46 17.04 -19.86
C LYS A 89 11.60 17.06 -18.60
N GLU A 90 12.05 16.43 -17.52
CA GLU A 90 11.30 16.37 -16.25
C GLU A 90 11.00 17.77 -15.68
N ALA A 91 11.92 18.73 -15.79
CA ALA A 91 11.63 20.10 -15.37
C ALA A 91 10.59 20.82 -16.23
N ARG A 92 10.60 20.60 -17.55
CA ARG A 92 9.58 21.16 -18.42
C ARG A 92 8.22 20.56 -18.10
N ASP A 93 8.17 19.25 -17.86
CA ASP A 93 6.94 18.53 -17.50
C ASP A 93 6.38 19.05 -16.15
N ILE A 94 7.23 19.21 -15.12
CA ILE A 94 6.83 19.81 -13.83
C ILE A 94 6.30 21.23 -14.02
N ARG A 95 6.98 22.06 -14.80
CA ARG A 95 6.54 23.44 -15.06
C ARG A 95 5.20 23.49 -15.76
N ALA A 96 5.00 22.66 -16.78
CA ALA A 96 3.72 22.58 -17.49
C ALA A 96 2.56 22.20 -16.55
N MET A 97 2.78 21.27 -15.62
CA MET A 97 1.77 20.89 -14.62
C MET A 97 1.46 21.99 -13.58
N MET A 98 2.33 22.97 -13.39
CA MET A 98 2.09 24.11 -12.47
C MET A 98 1.34 25.25 -13.14
N ASP A 99 1.39 25.33 -14.47
CA ASP A 99 0.77 26.40 -15.27
C ASP A 99 -0.66 26.02 -15.74
N GLU A 100 -1.09 24.77 -15.53
CA GLU A 100 -2.48 24.28 -15.64
C GLU A 100 -3.25 24.42 -14.33
#